data_AF-A0A521PWQ8-F1
#
_entry.id   AF-A0A521PWQ8-F1
#
_cell.length_a   1.000
_cell.length_b   1.000
_cell.length_c   1.000
_cell.angle_alpha   90.00
_cell.angle_beta   90.00
_cell.angle_gamma   90.00
#
_symmetry.space_group_name_H-M   'P 1'
#
loop_
_entity.id
_entity.type
_entity.pdbx_description
1 polymer ?
#
loop_
_entity_poly.entity_id
_entity_poly.type
_entity_poly.pdbx_seq_one_letter_code
_entity_poly.pdbx_strand_id
1 'polypeptide(L)'
;ASILFRATPEQVRFLMVDPKRVELTNYNGIPHLLSPVVTGPREAAAKLRWAIQEMESRYEMFAGDGVRNIQAFNAQHPDRPLAYILIIIDELADLMMVAPADFEEIICRLAQMTRATGIHLLVATQRPSVDVITGLIKANIPSRVAFSVTSNVDSRTILDHPGAEKLLGRGDMLFAPVGATRPTRVQGAFISDTETERLVQFWRAQGEPAYVESLVQAGSGEAPEEASGDDTLLLAAARLIVRAGYASVSLLQRKMRIGYVRAARVVDQLEEKGIVGPSQGSSPRDVLMGIDELERLLRAGPAPSPKSADDGGEES
;
A
#
# COMPACT_ATOMS: atom_id res chain seq x y z
N ALA A 1 -11.16 -8.04 -18.11
CA ALA A 1 -11.12 -8.50 -19.52
C ALA A 1 -10.44 -7.52 -20.48
N SER A 2 -10.97 -6.31 -20.71
CA SER A 2 -10.47 -5.39 -21.76
C SER A 2 -8.97 -5.12 -21.76
N ILE A 3 -8.35 -4.98 -20.57
CA ILE A 3 -6.90 -4.79 -20.42
C ILE A 3 -6.15 -6.09 -20.69
N LEU A 4 -6.59 -7.20 -20.11
CA LEU A 4 -5.98 -8.53 -20.27
C LEU A 4 -5.98 -9.05 -21.72
N PHE A 5 -6.86 -8.53 -22.59
CA PHE A 5 -6.82 -8.85 -24.02
C PHE A 5 -5.79 -8.05 -24.83
N ARG A 6 -5.21 -6.99 -24.25
CA ARG A 6 -4.40 -5.99 -24.99
C ARG A 6 -3.05 -5.69 -24.36
N ALA A 7 -2.87 -5.98 -23.08
CA ALA A 7 -1.68 -5.59 -22.33
C ALA A 7 -1.00 -6.78 -21.66
N THR A 8 0.32 -6.83 -21.77
CA THR A 8 1.16 -7.78 -21.03
C THR A 8 1.43 -7.28 -19.60
N PRO A 9 1.94 -8.14 -18.70
CA PRO A 9 2.34 -7.71 -17.35
C PRO A 9 3.37 -6.58 -17.35
N GLU A 10 4.27 -6.53 -18.32
CA GLU A 10 5.29 -5.46 -18.44
C GLU A 10 4.65 -4.11 -18.78
N GLN A 11 3.46 -4.11 -19.38
CA GLN A 11 2.74 -2.90 -19.77
C GLN A 11 1.75 -2.44 -18.71
N VAL A 12 1.01 -3.36 -18.09
CA VAL A 12 0.00 -3.05 -17.07
C VAL A 12 0.05 -4.06 -15.94
N ARG A 13 0.02 -3.55 -14.71
CA ARG A 13 0.02 -4.31 -13.47
C ARG A 13 -1.20 -3.96 -12.63
N PHE A 14 -1.69 -4.92 -11.83
CA PHE A 14 -2.90 -4.77 -11.04
C PHE A 14 -2.64 -4.83 -9.54
N LEU A 15 -3.34 -3.98 -8.81
CA LEU A 15 -3.56 -4.11 -7.37
C LEU A 15 -5.08 -4.22 -7.15
N MET A 16 -5.55 -5.38 -6.69
CA MET A 16 -6.97 -5.68 -6.56
C MET A 16 -7.37 -5.79 -5.09
N VAL A 17 -8.48 -5.14 -4.72
CA VAL A 17 -9.07 -5.15 -3.38
C VAL A 17 -10.51 -5.65 -3.47
N ASP A 18 -10.78 -6.79 -2.85
CA ASP A 18 -12.05 -7.50 -2.83
C ASP A 18 -12.39 -7.92 -1.38
N PRO A 19 -13.01 -7.02 -0.60
CA PRO A 19 -13.38 -7.30 0.79
C PRO A 19 -14.39 -8.45 0.92
N LYS A 20 -15.19 -8.72 -0.13
CA LYS A 20 -16.24 -9.74 -0.12
C LYS A 20 -15.74 -11.13 -0.52
N ARG A 21 -14.59 -11.22 -1.18
CA ARG A 21 -13.97 -12.46 -1.69
C ARG A 21 -14.80 -13.17 -2.76
N VAL A 22 -15.59 -12.42 -3.52
CA VAL A 22 -16.52 -12.99 -4.51
C VAL A 22 -16.06 -12.71 -5.93
N GLU A 23 -15.74 -11.45 -6.23
CA GLU A 23 -15.62 -10.99 -7.62
C GLU A 23 -14.17 -11.07 -8.13
N LEU A 24 -13.20 -10.51 -7.39
CA LEU A 24 -11.82 -10.36 -7.89
C LEU A 24 -10.90 -11.51 -7.48
N THR A 25 -11.26 -12.26 -6.44
CA THR A 25 -10.42 -13.37 -5.94
C THR A 25 -10.11 -14.42 -7.02
N ASN A 26 -10.98 -14.58 -8.01
CA ASN A 26 -10.78 -15.46 -9.17
C ASN A 26 -9.56 -15.07 -10.03
N TYR A 27 -9.11 -13.82 -9.97
CA TYR A 27 -7.94 -13.34 -10.71
C TYR A 27 -6.60 -13.66 -10.04
N ASN A 28 -6.58 -14.22 -8.82
CA ASN A 28 -5.32 -14.59 -8.17
C ASN A 28 -4.42 -15.45 -9.08
N GLY A 29 -3.10 -15.23 -9.05
CA GLY A 29 -2.16 -16.00 -9.87
C GLY A 29 -2.02 -15.56 -11.33
N ILE A 30 -2.75 -14.56 -11.82
CA ILE A 30 -2.40 -13.97 -13.12
C ILE A 30 -1.09 -13.18 -13.01
N PRO A 31 -0.22 -13.20 -14.03
CA PRO A 31 1.09 -12.54 -13.98
C PRO A 31 1.02 -11.02 -13.88
N HIS A 32 -0.14 -10.40 -14.14
CA HIS A 32 -0.35 -8.96 -13.97
C HIS A 32 -0.43 -8.51 -12.52
N LEU A 33 -0.67 -9.40 -11.54
CA LEU A 33 -0.84 -8.99 -10.15
C LEU A 33 0.47 -8.54 -9.48
N LEU A 34 0.43 -7.39 -8.80
CA LEU A 34 1.53 -6.89 -7.97
C LEU A 34 1.59 -7.57 -6.60
N SER A 35 0.45 -8.07 -6.12
CA SER A 35 0.32 -8.83 -4.88
C SER A 35 -0.95 -9.70 -4.97
N PRO A 36 -1.12 -10.71 -4.10
CA PRO A 36 -2.39 -11.41 -3.98
C PRO A 36 -3.56 -10.46 -3.76
N VAL A 37 -4.74 -10.85 -4.24
CA VAL A 37 -5.98 -10.06 -4.08
C VAL A 37 -6.22 -9.78 -2.60
N VAL A 38 -6.38 -8.50 -2.29
CA VAL A 38 -6.50 -8.00 -0.92
C VAL A 38 -7.91 -8.21 -0.41
N THR A 39 -8.04 -8.80 0.76
CA THR A 39 -9.37 -9.07 1.34
C THR A 39 -9.59 -8.32 2.66
N GLY A 40 -8.53 -7.93 3.35
CA GLY A 40 -8.60 -7.20 4.62
C GLY A 40 -8.53 -5.68 4.43
N PRO A 41 -9.34 -4.88 5.15
CA PRO A 41 -9.27 -3.43 5.06
C PRO A 41 -7.93 -2.87 5.57
N ARG A 42 -7.34 -3.43 6.62
CA ARG A 42 -6.01 -2.99 7.09
C ARG A 42 -4.92 -3.23 6.06
N GLU A 43 -4.92 -4.41 5.46
CA GLU A 43 -4.02 -4.77 4.35
C GLU A 43 -4.24 -3.85 3.13
N ALA A 44 -5.50 -3.55 2.81
CA ALA A 44 -5.85 -2.63 1.72
C ALA A 44 -5.26 -1.24 1.97
N ALA A 45 -5.44 -0.68 3.16
CA ALA A 45 -4.87 0.62 3.51
C ALA A 45 -3.34 0.62 3.33
N ALA A 46 -2.65 -0.41 3.82
CA ALA A 46 -1.19 -0.50 3.69
C ALA A 46 -0.72 -0.59 2.23
N LYS A 47 -1.36 -1.43 1.41
CA LYS A 47 -1.01 -1.58 -0.01
C LYS A 47 -1.37 -0.35 -0.84
N LEU A 48 -2.44 0.36 -0.50
CA LEU A 48 -2.78 1.64 -1.15
C LEU A 48 -1.79 2.75 -0.75
N ARG A 49 -1.28 2.76 0.49
CA ARG A 49 -0.18 3.67 0.88
C ARG A 49 1.12 3.36 0.15
N TRP A 50 1.43 2.08 -0.08
CA TRP A 50 2.54 1.72 -0.96
C TRP A 50 2.35 2.32 -2.36
N ALA A 51 1.13 2.28 -2.90
CA ALA A 51 0.86 2.88 -4.22
C ALA A 51 1.09 4.41 -4.23
N ILE A 52 0.87 5.09 -3.10
CA ILE A 52 1.22 6.51 -2.95
C ILE A 52 2.75 6.69 -2.96
N GLN A 53 3.51 5.84 -2.28
CA GLN A 53 4.98 5.89 -2.28
C GLN A 53 5.56 5.61 -3.68
N GLU A 54 5.03 4.61 -4.38
CA GLU A 54 5.39 4.31 -5.77
C GLU A 54 5.09 5.52 -6.68
N MET A 55 3.98 6.20 -6.45
CA MET A 55 3.61 7.41 -7.19
C MET A 55 4.65 8.53 -6.99
N GLU A 56 5.09 8.74 -5.75
CA GLU A 56 6.11 9.73 -5.39
C GLU A 56 7.47 9.37 -6.00
N SER A 57 7.89 8.11 -5.89
CA SER A 57 9.12 7.61 -6.49
C SER A 57 9.15 7.82 -8.01
N ARG A 58 8.04 7.54 -8.72
CA ARG A 58 7.92 7.82 -10.15
C ARG A 58 8.01 9.31 -10.45
N TYR A 59 7.42 10.15 -9.62
CA TYR A 59 7.47 11.60 -9.80
C TYR A 59 8.91 12.12 -9.68
N GLU A 60 9.67 11.66 -8.69
CA GLU A 60 11.09 11.98 -8.52
C GLU A 60 11.93 11.50 -9.70
N MET A 61 11.69 10.27 -10.15
CA MET A 61 12.33 9.69 -11.33
C MET A 61 12.08 10.53 -12.59
N PHE A 62 10.84 10.97 -12.79
CA PHE A 62 10.48 11.82 -13.93
C PHE A 62 11.13 13.19 -13.85
N ALA A 63 11.19 13.79 -12.66
CA ALA A 63 11.85 15.06 -12.44
C ALA A 63 13.37 14.96 -12.70
N GLY A 64 14.00 13.87 -12.26
CA GLY A 64 15.42 13.59 -12.51
C GLY A 64 15.77 13.52 -14.00
N ASP A 65 14.88 12.95 -14.81
CA ASP A 65 15.04 12.83 -16.26
C ASP A 65 14.43 14.00 -17.05
N GLY A 66 13.87 15.00 -16.37
CA GLY A 66 13.24 16.18 -16.99
C GLY A 66 11.98 15.87 -17.80
N VAL A 67 11.31 14.75 -17.53
CA VAL A 67 10.06 14.34 -18.19
C VAL A 67 8.84 14.63 -17.32
N ARG A 68 7.67 14.75 -17.96
CA ARG A 68 6.42 15.18 -17.29
C ARG A 68 5.46 14.04 -16.97
N ASN A 69 5.63 12.87 -17.59
CA ASN A 69 4.71 11.75 -17.45
C ASN A 69 5.37 10.42 -17.86
N ILE A 70 4.69 9.33 -17.51
CA ILE A 70 5.11 7.96 -17.81
C ILE A 70 5.32 7.70 -19.31
N GLN A 71 4.53 8.33 -20.20
CA GLN A 71 4.69 8.13 -21.64
C GLN A 71 6.05 8.68 -22.10
N ALA A 72 6.39 9.90 -21.68
CA ALA A 72 7.66 10.53 -21.99
C ALA A 72 8.83 9.77 -21.34
N PHE A 73 8.66 9.30 -20.10
CA PHE A 73 9.66 8.47 -19.43
C PHE A 73 9.93 7.16 -20.19
N ASN A 74 8.88 6.40 -20.51
CA ASN A 74 9.02 5.12 -21.22
C ASN A 74 9.58 5.29 -22.64
N ALA A 75 9.30 6.42 -23.30
CA ALA A 75 9.86 6.73 -24.61
C ALA A 75 11.37 7.02 -24.54
N GLN A 76 11.87 7.57 -23.44
CA GLN A 76 13.31 7.79 -23.21
C GLN A 76 14.04 6.54 -22.72
N HIS A 77 13.34 5.65 -22.02
CA HIS A 77 13.90 4.41 -21.45
C HIS A 77 13.21 3.15 -22.02
N PRO A 78 13.33 2.87 -23.32
CA PRO A 78 12.65 1.73 -23.96
C PRO A 78 13.10 0.37 -23.43
N ASP A 79 14.31 0.29 -22.86
CA ASP A 79 14.87 -0.95 -22.31
C ASP A 79 14.35 -1.26 -20.89
N ARG A 80 13.75 -0.27 -20.21
CA ARG A 80 13.23 -0.39 -18.85
C ARG A 80 11.93 0.41 -18.65
N PRO A 81 10.88 0.14 -19.46
CA PRO A 81 9.64 0.89 -19.37
C PRO A 81 8.95 0.59 -18.03
N LEU A 82 8.35 1.62 -17.44
CA LEU A 82 7.48 1.45 -16.29
C LEU A 82 6.11 0.95 -16.74
N ALA A 83 5.61 -0.10 -16.09
CA ALA A 83 4.25 -0.56 -16.27
C ALA A 83 3.25 0.46 -15.69
N TYR A 84 2.10 0.62 -16.34
CA TYR A 84 0.96 1.29 -15.72
C TYR A 84 0.43 0.44 -14.56
N ILE A 85 -0.03 1.06 -13.49
CA ILE A 85 -0.65 0.36 -12.37
C ILE A 85 -2.13 0.70 -12.35
N LEU A 86 -2.99 -0.31 -12.42
CA LEU A 86 -4.42 -0.14 -12.23
C LEU A 86 -4.83 -0.74 -10.87
N ILE A 87 -5.24 0.13 -9.97
CA ILE A 87 -5.78 -0.20 -8.66
C ILE A 87 -7.29 -0.37 -8.80
N ILE A 88 -7.82 -1.51 -8.36
CA ILE A 88 -9.23 -1.86 -8.45
C ILE A 88 -9.77 -2.14 -7.05
N ILE A 89 -10.80 -1.40 -6.65
CA ILE A 89 -11.51 -1.60 -5.39
C ILE A 89 -12.94 -2.02 -5.73
N ASP A 90 -13.32 -3.26 -5.42
CA ASP A 90 -14.64 -3.81 -5.78
C ASP A 90 -15.78 -3.21 -4.95
N GLU A 91 -15.56 -3.01 -3.66
CA GLU A 91 -16.54 -2.42 -2.75
C GLU A 91 -15.88 -1.42 -1.81
N LEU A 92 -15.91 -0.14 -2.18
CA LEU A 92 -15.38 0.94 -1.36
C LEU A 92 -16.07 1.03 0.00
N ALA A 93 -17.38 0.79 0.06
CA ALA A 93 -18.15 0.99 1.28
C ALA A 93 -17.68 0.07 2.43
N ASP A 94 -17.20 -1.15 2.12
CA ASP A 94 -16.67 -2.06 3.13
C ASP A 94 -15.37 -1.53 3.75
N LEU A 95 -14.55 -0.82 2.96
CA LEU A 95 -13.34 -0.16 3.45
C LEU A 95 -13.71 1.07 4.30
N MET A 96 -14.62 1.90 3.80
CA MET A 96 -15.08 3.12 4.48
C MET A 96 -15.76 2.84 5.82
N MET A 97 -16.44 1.70 5.99
CA MET A 97 -17.04 1.33 7.27
C MET A 97 -16.02 1.05 8.39
N VAL A 98 -14.79 0.69 8.03
CA VAL A 98 -13.75 0.36 9.01
C VAL A 98 -12.92 1.58 9.37
N ALA A 99 -12.51 2.37 8.39
CA ALA A 99 -11.66 3.55 8.60
C ALA A 99 -11.96 4.65 7.56
N PRO A 100 -13.08 5.38 7.68
CA PRO A 100 -13.54 6.30 6.64
C PRO A 100 -12.55 7.42 6.35
N ALA A 101 -12.04 8.08 7.40
CA ALA A 101 -11.09 9.19 7.25
C ALA A 101 -9.79 8.76 6.56
N ASP A 102 -9.30 7.55 6.88
CA ASP A 102 -8.06 7.03 6.34
C ASP A 102 -8.18 6.69 4.84
N PHE A 103 -9.24 5.97 4.47
CA PHE A 103 -9.48 5.64 3.06
C PHE A 103 -9.84 6.86 2.22
N GLU A 104 -10.56 7.83 2.76
CA GLU A 104 -10.82 9.09 2.08
C GLU A 104 -9.53 9.84 1.74
N GLU A 105 -8.60 9.96 2.70
CA GLU A 105 -7.29 10.59 2.49
C GLU A 105 -6.48 9.87 1.41
N ILE A 106 -6.37 8.53 1.52
CA ILE A 106 -5.65 7.69 0.57
C ILE A 106 -6.20 7.84 -0.85
N ILE A 107 -7.52 7.75 -1.01
CA ILE A 107 -8.19 7.85 -2.31
C ILE A 107 -7.99 9.24 -2.91
N CYS A 108 -8.14 10.30 -2.12
CA CYS A 108 -7.94 11.66 -2.59
C CYS A 108 -6.50 11.87 -3.08
N ARG A 109 -5.50 11.41 -2.31
CA ARG A 109 -4.09 11.56 -2.66
C ARG A 109 -3.73 10.81 -3.94
N LEU A 110 -4.18 9.55 -4.07
CA LEU A 110 -3.99 8.78 -5.30
C LEU A 110 -4.66 9.50 -6.48
N ALA A 111 -5.93 9.86 -6.36
CA ALA A 111 -6.73 10.46 -7.42
C ALA A 111 -6.13 11.79 -7.94
N GLN A 112 -5.55 12.62 -7.07
CA GLN A 112 -4.95 13.92 -7.44
C GLN A 112 -3.70 13.80 -8.33
N MET A 113 -2.94 12.73 -8.22
CA MET A 113 -1.61 12.60 -8.82
C MET A 113 -1.52 11.47 -9.87
N THR A 114 -2.61 10.74 -10.11
CA THR A 114 -2.72 9.62 -11.07
C THR A 114 -2.35 9.95 -12.53
N ARG A 115 -2.60 11.18 -13.00
CA ARG A 115 -2.52 11.50 -14.45
C ARG A 115 -1.12 11.38 -15.04
N ALA A 116 -0.09 11.75 -14.29
CA ALA A 116 1.29 11.78 -14.80
C ALA A 116 2.04 10.45 -14.58
N THR A 117 1.79 9.80 -13.44
CA THR A 117 2.56 8.66 -12.92
C THR A 117 2.21 7.31 -13.55
N GLY A 118 1.09 7.25 -14.27
CA GLY A 118 0.58 6.00 -14.86
C GLY A 118 -0.04 5.06 -13.83
N ILE A 119 -0.38 5.56 -12.65
CA ILE A 119 -1.14 4.85 -11.63
C ILE A 119 -2.59 5.32 -11.72
N HIS A 120 -3.53 4.40 -11.89
CA HIS A 120 -4.94 4.69 -12.11
C HIS A 120 -5.79 3.97 -11.06
N LEU A 121 -6.86 4.63 -10.63
CA LEU A 121 -7.79 4.10 -9.63
C LEU A 121 -9.16 3.84 -10.26
N LEU A 122 -9.67 2.61 -10.07
CA LEU A 122 -11.03 2.21 -10.39
C LEU A 122 -11.72 1.78 -9.09
N VAL A 123 -12.76 2.52 -8.72
CA VAL A 123 -13.50 2.29 -7.47
C VAL A 123 -14.93 1.92 -7.82
N ALA A 124 -15.39 0.81 -7.27
CA ALA A 124 -16.76 0.35 -7.36
C ALA A 124 -17.42 0.34 -5.97
N THR A 125 -18.74 0.46 -5.95
CA THR A 125 -19.55 0.28 -4.74
C THR A 125 -20.99 -0.05 -5.12
N GLN A 126 -21.63 -0.90 -4.33
CA GLN A 126 -23.06 -1.16 -4.41
C GLN A 126 -23.88 -0.24 -3.49
N ARG A 127 -23.22 0.58 -2.66
CA ARG A 127 -23.84 1.48 -1.67
C ARG A 127 -23.57 2.94 -2.03
N PRO A 128 -24.36 3.53 -2.94
CA PRO A 128 -24.19 4.92 -3.37
C PRO A 128 -24.75 5.93 -2.36
N SER A 129 -24.25 5.88 -1.12
CA SER A 129 -24.57 6.85 -0.06
C SER A 129 -23.55 7.98 0.00
N VAL A 130 -23.93 9.12 0.58
CA VAL A 130 -23.05 10.28 0.76
C VAL A 130 -21.89 9.97 1.71
N ASP A 131 -22.08 9.04 2.64
CA ASP A 131 -21.04 8.61 3.58
C ASP A 131 -19.95 7.75 2.91
N VAL A 132 -20.27 7.12 1.77
CA VAL A 132 -19.33 6.32 0.98
C VAL A 132 -18.74 7.16 -0.15
N ILE A 133 -19.59 7.87 -0.90
CA ILE A 133 -19.21 8.71 -2.03
C ILE A 133 -19.24 10.17 -1.56
N THR A 134 -18.26 10.52 -0.75
CA THR A 134 -18.15 11.84 -0.13
C THR A 134 -17.87 12.93 -1.17
N GLY A 135 -18.05 14.19 -0.76
CA GLY A 135 -17.71 15.33 -1.61
C GLY A 135 -16.23 15.35 -2.04
N LEU A 136 -15.31 14.92 -1.17
CA LEU A 136 -13.88 14.86 -1.46
C LEU A 136 -13.56 13.77 -2.49
N ILE A 137 -14.17 12.59 -2.36
CA ILE A 137 -14.02 11.52 -3.36
C ILE A 137 -14.55 11.99 -4.71
N LYS A 138 -15.74 12.61 -4.74
CA LYS A 138 -16.32 13.16 -5.99
C LYS A 138 -15.43 14.21 -6.62
N ALA A 139 -14.85 15.11 -5.83
CA ALA A 139 -14.00 16.18 -6.34
C ALA A 139 -12.73 15.64 -7.04
N ASN A 140 -12.21 14.49 -6.60
CA ASN A 140 -10.97 13.92 -7.15
C ASN A 140 -11.20 12.81 -8.19
N ILE A 141 -12.40 12.21 -8.26
CA ILE A 141 -12.77 11.19 -9.25
C ILE A 141 -13.86 11.75 -10.18
N PRO A 142 -13.47 12.44 -11.28
CA PRO A 142 -14.43 13.16 -12.12
C PRO A 142 -15.11 12.30 -13.18
N SER A 143 -14.53 11.16 -13.58
CA SER A 143 -15.16 10.24 -14.53
C SER A 143 -15.93 9.17 -13.77
N ARG A 144 -17.22 9.01 -14.08
CA ARG A 144 -18.12 8.16 -13.29
C ARG A 144 -19.03 7.33 -14.19
N VAL A 145 -19.36 6.15 -13.70
CA VAL A 145 -20.31 5.22 -14.32
C VAL A 145 -21.35 4.89 -13.26
N ALA A 146 -22.63 4.97 -13.61
CA ALA A 146 -23.71 4.45 -12.80
C ALA A 146 -24.50 3.40 -13.58
N PHE A 147 -24.60 2.20 -13.01
CA PHE A 147 -25.60 1.22 -13.42
C PHE A 147 -26.96 1.57 -12.81
N SER A 148 -27.97 0.73 -13.06
CA SER A 148 -29.29 0.89 -12.46
C SER A 148 -29.21 1.00 -10.94
N VAL A 149 -29.81 2.06 -10.39
CA VAL A 149 -29.94 2.30 -8.95
C VAL A 149 -31.40 2.36 -8.52
N THR A 150 -31.65 2.29 -7.22
CA THR A 150 -33.01 2.25 -6.66
C THR A 150 -33.72 3.59 -6.64
N SER A 151 -32.97 4.68 -6.49
CA SER A 151 -33.57 6.00 -6.29
C SER A 151 -32.87 7.11 -7.04
N ASN A 152 -33.63 8.18 -7.25
CA ASN A 152 -33.14 9.42 -7.82
C ASN A 152 -32.08 10.10 -6.93
N VAL A 153 -32.10 9.83 -5.62
CA VAL A 153 -31.07 10.28 -4.67
C VAL A 153 -29.75 9.57 -4.96
N ASP A 154 -29.77 8.24 -5.08
CA ASP A 154 -28.59 7.42 -5.40
C ASP A 154 -27.96 7.84 -6.73
N SER A 155 -28.78 8.10 -7.75
CA SER A 155 -28.30 8.59 -9.05
C SER A 155 -27.53 9.89 -8.90
N ARG A 156 -28.04 10.84 -8.09
CA ARG A 156 -27.36 12.11 -7.84
C ARG A 156 -26.12 11.93 -6.99
N THR A 157 -26.10 10.99 -6.04
CA THR A 157 -24.90 10.70 -5.26
C THR A 157 -23.74 10.26 -6.17
N ILE A 158 -24.01 9.42 -7.19
CA ILE A 158 -22.97 8.97 -8.12
C ILE A 158 -22.65 10.02 -9.19
N LEU A 159 -23.66 10.53 -9.91
CA LEU A 159 -23.46 11.29 -11.15
C LEU A 159 -23.63 12.80 -11.01
N ASP A 160 -24.10 13.29 -9.85
CA ASP A 160 -24.65 14.64 -9.68
C ASP A 160 -25.86 14.95 -10.60
N HIS A 161 -26.36 13.93 -11.31
CA HIS A 161 -27.49 13.97 -12.23
C HIS A 161 -28.51 12.87 -11.93
N PRO A 162 -29.81 13.12 -12.16
CA PRO A 162 -30.82 12.08 -12.18
C PRO A 162 -30.71 11.22 -13.45
N GLY A 163 -31.28 10.01 -13.43
CA GLY A 163 -31.46 9.18 -14.61
C GLY A 163 -31.02 7.73 -14.43
N ALA A 164 -30.10 7.44 -13.51
CA ALA A 164 -29.65 6.07 -13.27
C ALA A 164 -30.76 5.20 -12.66
N GLU A 165 -31.72 5.79 -11.96
CA GLU A 165 -32.90 5.11 -11.42
C GLU A 165 -33.91 4.64 -12.50
N LYS A 166 -33.70 5.07 -13.75
CA LYS A 166 -34.56 4.74 -14.90
C LYS A 166 -33.92 3.72 -15.83
N LEU A 167 -32.72 3.24 -15.50
CA LEU A 167 -32.02 2.21 -16.27
C LEU A 167 -32.72 0.85 -16.12
N LEU A 168 -32.49 -0.02 -17.09
CA LEU A 168 -33.17 -1.31 -17.21
C LEU A 168 -32.45 -2.44 -16.45
N GLY A 169 -31.27 -2.16 -15.88
CA GLY A 169 -30.36 -3.16 -15.32
C GLY A 169 -29.60 -3.93 -16.41
N ARG A 170 -29.02 -5.08 -16.04
CA ARG A 170 -28.34 -6.02 -16.97
C ARG A 170 -27.33 -5.34 -17.92
N GLY A 171 -26.48 -4.48 -17.37
CA GLY A 171 -25.44 -3.77 -18.12
C GLY A 171 -25.84 -2.39 -18.67
N ASP A 172 -27.11 -2.00 -18.61
CA ASP A 172 -27.53 -0.64 -18.95
C ASP A 172 -26.96 0.36 -17.94
N MET A 173 -26.26 1.39 -18.43
CA MET A 173 -25.51 2.33 -17.61
C MET A 173 -25.51 3.76 -18.18
N LEU A 174 -25.23 4.71 -17.29
CA LEU A 174 -24.90 6.09 -17.61
C LEU A 174 -23.41 6.32 -17.38
N PHE A 175 -22.71 6.82 -18.40
CA PHE A 175 -21.31 7.20 -18.33
C PHE A 175 -21.16 8.72 -18.38
N ALA A 176 -20.57 9.30 -17.34
CA ALA A 176 -20.22 10.70 -17.25
C ALA A 176 -18.69 10.85 -17.28
N PRO A 177 -18.07 11.09 -18.46
CA PRO A 177 -16.64 11.36 -18.52
C PRO A 177 -16.30 12.73 -17.92
N VAL A 178 -15.04 12.89 -17.51
CA VAL A 178 -14.52 14.19 -17.05
C VAL A 178 -14.82 15.31 -18.06
N GLY A 179 -15.38 16.41 -17.57
CA GLY A 179 -15.73 17.58 -18.37
C GLY A 179 -17.05 17.47 -19.14
N ALA A 180 -17.76 16.35 -19.11
CA ALA A 180 -19.08 16.24 -19.72
C ALA A 180 -20.14 16.98 -18.90
N THR A 181 -21.03 17.69 -19.59
CA THR A 181 -22.16 18.40 -18.99
C THR A 181 -23.35 17.50 -18.68
N ARG A 182 -23.42 16.33 -19.33
CA ARG A 182 -24.46 15.32 -19.12
C ARG A 182 -23.90 13.91 -19.32
N PRO A 183 -24.39 12.91 -18.58
CA PRO A 183 -24.04 11.52 -18.81
C PRO A 183 -24.59 11.03 -20.15
N THR A 184 -23.85 10.13 -20.79
CA THR A 184 -24.26 9.40 -21.99
C THR A 184 -24.73 8.00 -21.60
N ARG A 185 -25.86 7.55 -22.12
CA ARG A 185 -26.34 6.18 -21.90
C ARG A 185 -25.54 5.19 -22.74
N VAL A 186 -25.10 4.11 -22.13
CA VAL A 186 -24.26 3.07 -22.75
C VAL A 186 -24.79 1.70 -22.31
N GLN A 187 -24.75 0.73 -23.22
CA GLN A 187 -24.99 -0.68 -22.88
C GLN A 187 -23.66 -1.37 -22.61
N GLY A 188 -23.50 -1.90 -21.40
CA GLY A 188 -22.35 -2.68 -20.99
C GLY A 188 -22.23 -3.97 -21.80
N ALA A 189 -21.00 -4.30 -22.20
CA ALA A 189 -20.71 -5.58 -22.81
C ALA A 189 -20.88 -6.68 -21.77
N PHE A 190 -21.60 -7.73 -22.12
CA PHE A 190 -21.74 -8.91 -21.28
C PHE A 190 -20.51 -9.81 -21.46
N ILE A 191 -19.99 -10.30 -20.33
CA ILE A 191 -19.00 -11.36 -20.27
C ILE A 191 -19.46 -12.36 -19.21
N SER A 192 -19.46 -13.63 -19.58
CA SER A 192 -19.82 -14.72 -18.66
C SER A 192 -18.66 -15.07 -17.71
N ASP A 193 -18.99 -15.74 -16.61
CA ASP A 193 -17.99 -16.27 -15.67
C ASP A 193 -17.07 -17.27 -16.38
N THR A 194 -17.61 -18.13 -17.24
CA THR A 194 -16.82 -19.08 -18.05
C THR A 194 -15.84 -18.39 -19.01
N GLU A 195 -16.21 -17.25 -19.59
CA GLU A 195 -15.27 -16.45 -20.39
C GLU A 195 -14.18 -15.82 -19.53
N THR A 196 -14.53 -15.35 -18.35
CA THR A 196 -13.58 -14.78 -17.39
C THR A 196 -12.60 -15.84 -16.90
N GLU A 197 -13.06 -17.02 -16.53
CA GLU A 197 -12.23 -18.15 -16.12
C GLU A 197 -11.27 -18.57 -17.23
N ARG A 198 -11.75 -18.71 -18.47
CA ARG A 198 -10.88 -19.04 -19.61
C ARG A 198 -9.79 -18.00 -19.82
N LEU A 199 -10.11 -16.72 -19.68
CA LEU A 199 -9.14 -15.63 -19.79
C LEU A 199 -8.10 -15.66 -18.67
N VAL A 200 -8.53 -15.91 -17.43
CA VAL A 200 -7.63 -16.03 -16.28
C VAL A 200 -6.69 -17.24 -16.46
N GLN A 201 -7.23 -18.39 -16.88
CA GLN A 201 -6.43 -19.60 -17.10
C GLN A 201 -5.42 -19.44 -18.22
N PHE A 202 -5.81 -18.78 -19.32
CA PHE A 202 -4.88 -18.42 -20.40
C PHE A 202 -3.67 -17.64 -19.90
N TRP A 203 -3.88 -16.71 -18.96
CA TRP A 203 -2.79 -15.91 -18.39
C TRP A 203 -1.98 -16.64 -17.33
N ARG A 204 -2.61 -17.45 -16.47
CA ARG A 204 -1.90 -18.31 -15.50
C ARG A 204 -0.97 -19.31 -16.19
N ALA A 205 -1.37 -19.84 -17.34
CA ALA A 205 -0.54 -20.77 -18.11
C ALA A 205 0.71 -20.13 -18.74
N GLN A 206 0.78 -18.79 -18.82
CA GLN A 206 1.91 -18.07 -19.40
C GLN A 206 3.00 -17.72 -18.38
N GLY A 207 2.69 -17.71 -17.08
CA GLY A 207 3.67 -17.41 -16.05
C GLY A 207 3.05 -17.13 -14.69
N GLU A 208 3.90 -17.20 -13.67
CA GLU A 208 3.53 -16.86 -12.30
C GLU A 208 3.66 -15.35 -12.05
N PRO A 209 2.87 -14.78 -11.11
CA PRO A 209 3.02 -13.40 -10.75
C PRO A 209 4.32 -13.15 -9.98
N ALA A 210 5.15 -12.25 -10.52
CA ALA A 210 6.25 -11.66 -9.78
C ALA A 210 5.69 -10.65 -8.75
N TYR A 211 5.28 -11.10 -7.57
CA TYR A 211 4.78 -10.20 -6.54
C TYR A 211 5.89 -9.26 -6.05
N VAL A 212 5.51 -8.01 -5.76
CA VAL A 212 6.43 -7.03 -5.17
C VAL A 212 6.54 -7.34 -3.69
N GLU A 213 7.73 -7.69 -3.23
CA GLU A 213 7.97 -8.12 -1.85
C GLU A 213 7.51 -7.09 -0.82
N SER A 214 7.78 -5.80 -1.06
CA SER A 214 7.33 -4.71 -0.18
C SER A 214 5.80 -4.63 -0.05
N LEU A 215 5.05 -5.03 -1.09
CA LEU A 215 3.58 -5.09 -1.03
C LEU A 215 3.08 -6.32 -0.27
N VAL A 216 3.80 -7.43 -0.35
CA VAL A 216 3.48 -8.65 0.41
C VAL A 216 3.71 -8.38 1.90
N GLN A 217 4.82 -7.73 2.25
CA GLN A 217 5.17 -7.34 3.62
C GLN A 217 4.24 -6.26 4.18
N ALA A 218 3.82 -5.28 3.37
CA ALA A 218 2.86 -4.25 3.82
C ALA A 218 1.53 -4.83 4.34
N GLY A 219 1.16 -6.05 3.92
CA GLY A 219 -0.09 -6.70 4.30
C GLY A 219 -0.04 -7.66 5.49
N SER A 220 1.14 -8.11 5.92
CA SER A 220 1.29 -9.19 6.92
C SER A 220 0.97 -8.77 8.36
N GLY A 221 0.63 -7.50 8.62
CA GLY A 221 0.37 -7.02 9.98
C GLY A 221 1.62 -6.97 10.87
N GLU A 222 2.76 -7.42 10.35
CA GLU A 222 4.04 -6.82 10.66
C GLU A 222 3.94 -5.41 10.08
N ALA A 223 3.64 -4.45 10.95
CA ALA A 223 3.89 -3.06 10.63
C ALA A 223 5.27 -3.00 9.97
N PRO A 224 5.44 -2.29 8.85
CA PRO A 224 6.77 -1.98 8.39
C PRO A 224 7.48 -1.42 9.62
N GLU A 225 8.54 -2.09 10.08
CA GLU A 225 9.47 -1.46 10.99
C GLU A 225 9.77 -0.12 10.33
N GLU A 226 9.35 0.96 10.99
CA GLU A 226 9.79 2.29 10.67
C GLU A 226 11.31 2.27 10.92
N ALA A 227 12.09 1.75 9.97
CA ALA A 227 13.54 1.66 10.05
C ALA A 227 14.17 3.05 10.17
N SER A 228 13.40 4.12 9.93
CA SER A 228 13.79 5.50 10.18
C SER A 228 13.36 6.03 11.58
N GLY A 229 12.26 5.51 12.14
CA GLY A 229 11.68 5.97 13.40
C GLY A 229 12.19 5.22 14.62
N ASP A 230 12.32 3.89 14.52
CA ASP A 230 12.79 3.04 15.62
C ASP A 230 14.29 3.21 15.86
N ASP A 231 15.11 3.45 14.84
CA ASP A 231 16.51 3.82 15.03
C ASP A 231 16.63 5.16 15.77
N THR A 232 15.88 6.19 15.36
CA THR A 232 15.88 7.49 16.04
C THR A 232 15.44 7.35 17.50
N LEU A 233 14.43 6.51 17.76
CA LEU A 233 13.90 6.24 19.09
C LEU A 233 14.88 5.43 19.94
N LEU A 234 15.53 4.42 19.37
CA LEU A 234 16.52 3.59 20.03
C LEU A 234 17.77 4.42 20.39
N LEU A 235 18.21 5.31 19.50
CA LEU A 235 19.27 6.29 19.76
C LEU A 235 18.92 7.25 20.90
N ALA A 236 17.70 7.79 20.88
CA ALA A 236 17.21 8.67 21.93
C ALA A 236 17.10 7.93 23.29
N ALA A 237 16.64 6.68 23.26
CA ALA A 237 16.53 5.82 24.45
C ALA A 237 17.92 5.46 25.01
N ALA A 238 18.88 5.10 24.15
CA ALA A 238 20.26 4.82 24.54
C ALA A 238 20.88 6.02 25.25
N ARG A 239 20.79 7.21 24.65
CA ARG A 239 21.30 8.45 25.26
C ARG A 239 20.62 8.77 26.58
N LEU A 240 19.32 8.55 26.69
CA LEU A 240 18.55 8.80 27.91
C LEU A 240 18.97 7.85 29.04
N ILE A 241 19.07 6.55 28.76
CA ILE A 241 19.43 5.51 29.73
C ILE A 241 20.87 5.71 30.21
N VAL A 242 21.80 5.97 29.28
CA VAL A 242 23.21 6.23 29.64
C VAL A 242 23.35 7.48 30.51
N ARG A 243 22.59 8.54 30.24
CA ARG A 243 22.55 9.73 31.12
C ARG A 243 21.90 9.47 32.47
N ALA A 244 20.91 8.59 32.53
CA ALA A 244 20.20 8.25 33.77
C ALA A 244 20.99 7.27 34.65
N GLY A 245 21.89 6.48 34.06
CA GLY A 245 22.71 5.48 34.76
C GLY A 245 22.00 4.17 35.09
N TYR A 246 20.75 4.01 34.66
CA TYR A 246 19.97 2.77 34.81
C TYR A 246 18.93 2.64 33.69
N ALA A 247 18.58 1.42 33.33
CA ALA A 247 17.56 1.13 32.32
C ALA A 247 16.32 0.51 32.96
N SER A 248 15.15 1.11 32.74
CA SER A 248 13.87 0.49 33.10
C SER A 248 12.77 0.86 32.12
N VAL A 249 11.83 -0.07 31.93
CA VAL A 249 10.66 0.13 31.05
C VAL A 249 9.88 1.38 31.49
N SER A 250 9.64 1.54 32.79
CA SER A 250 8.95 2.70 33.36
C SER A 250 9.66 4.04 33.11
N LEU A 251 11.00 4.05 33.08
CA LEU A 251 11.79 5.25 32.77
C LEU A 251 11.50 5.71 31.33
N LEU A 252 11.57 4.79 30.37
CA LEU A 252 11.33 5.08 28.96
C LEU A 252 9.88 5.49 28.70
N GLN A 253 8.90 4.79 29.30
CA GLN A 253 7.49 5.17 29.18
C GLN A 253 7.23 6.61 29.62
N ARG A 254 7.79 7.03 30.78
CA ARG A 254 7.58 8.37 31.35
C ARG A 254 8.32 9.46 30.57
N LYS A 255 9.54 9.20 30.14
CA LYS A 255 10.41 10.22 29.52
C LYS A 255 10.23 10.32 28.00
N MET A 256 9.85 9.23 27.33
CA MET A 256 9.68 9.19 25.88
C MET A 256 8.21 9.07 25.46
N ARG A 257 7.27 8.98 26.41
CA ARG A 257 5.82 8.88 26.16
C ARG A 257 5.45 7.69 25.25
N ILE A 258 6.16 6.57 25.42
CA ILE A 258 5.92 5.32 24.66
C ILE A 258 5.17 4.29 25.51
N GLY A 259 4.42 3.39 24.85
CA GLY A 259 3.68 2.32 25.52
C GLY A 259 4.59 1.23 26.10
N TYR A 260 4.05 0.40 27.00
CA TYR A 260 4.81 -0.63 27.74
C TYR A 260 5.53 -1.62 26.80
N VAL A 261 4.82 -2.16 25.81
CA VAL A 261 5.38 -3.14 24.85
C VAL A 261 6.54 -2.56 24.05
N ARG A 262 6.43 -1.31 23.61
CA ARG A 262 7.49 -0.60 22.87
C ARG A 262 8.68 -0.29 23.78
N ALA A 263 8.44 0.15 25.01
CA ALA A 263 9.49 0.39 25.99
C ALA A 263 10.25 -0.90 26.37
N ALA A 264 9.55 -2.03 26.53
CA ALA A 264 10.19 -3.32 26.80
C ALA A 264 11.11 -3.74 25.64
N ARG A 265 10.60 -3.70 24.40
CA ARG A 265 11.37 -4.02 23.19
C ARG A 265 12.62 -3.17 23.06
N VAL A 266 12.53 -1.86 23.32
CA VAL A 266 13.68 -0.95 23.27
C VAL A 266 14.74 -1.32 24.31
N VAL A 267 14.36 -1.70 25.53
CA VAL A 267 15.32 -2.14 26.55
C VAL A 267 16.02 -3.44 26.13
N ASP A 268 15.28 -4.37 25.52
CA ASP A 268 15.85 -5.63 25.01
C ASP A 268 16.81 -5.39 23.83
N GLN A 269 16.47 -4.51 22.89
CA GLN A 269 17.37 -4.12 21.79
C GLN A 269 18.66 -3.42 22.30
N LEU A 270 18.58 -2.67 23.39
CA LEU A 270 19.76 -2.06 24.01
C LEU A 270 20.63 -3.11 24.75
N GLU A 271 20.03 -4.18 25.26
CA GLU A 271 20.77 -5.33 25.80
C GLU A 271 21.51 -6.09 24.68
N GLU A 272 20.84 -6.38 23.57
CA GLU A 272 21.45 -7.04 22.41
C GLU A 272 22.64 -6.25 21.84
N LYS A 273 22.56 -4.91 21.90
CA LYS A 273 23.64 -3.99 21.49
C LYS A 273 24.72 -3.80 22.55
N GLY A 274 24.64 -4.48 23.70
CA GLY A 274 25.61 -4.40 24.80
C GLY A 274 25.63 -3.06 25.54
N ILE A 275 24.58 -2.25 25.40
CA ILE A 275 24.46 -0.94 26.05
C ILE A 275 23.94 -1.10 27.49
N VAL A 276 23.10 -2.12 27.70
CA VAL A 276 22.43 -2.44 28.97
C VAL A 276 22.72 -3.90 29.34
N GLY A 277 22.85 -4.20 30.62
CA GLY A 277 23.09 -5.54 31.14
C GLY A 277 21.85 -6.44 31.10
N PRO A 278 21.99 -7.73 31.46
CA PRO A 278 20.91 -8.69 31.37
C PRO A 278 19.73 -8.36 32.31
N SER A 279 18.56 -8.92 31.99
CA SER A 279 17.36 -8.74 32.81
C SER A 279 17.56 -9.19 34.26
N GLN A 280 17.34 -8.28 35.21
CA GLN A 280 17.41 -8.53 36.66
C GLN A 280 16.00 -8.65 37.28
N GLY A 281 15.05 -9.22 36.55
CA GLY A 281 13.65 -9.35 37.01
C GLY A 281 12.92 -8.00 37.05
N SER A 282 12.43 -7.61 38.23
CA SER A 282 11.70 -6.33 38.43
C SER A 282 12.61 -5.13 38.67
N SER A 283 13.90 -5.35 38.88
CA SER A 283 14.88 -4.29 39.12
C SER A 283 15.34 -3.63 37.81
N PRO A 284 15.72 -2.34 37.84
CA PRO A 284 16.35 -1.70 36.69
C PRO A 284 17.63 -2.45 36.25
N ARG A 285 17.87 -2.52 34.94
CA ARG A 285 19.09 -3.11 34.38
C ARG A 285 20.24 -2.11 34.46
N ASP A 286 21.44 -2.63 34.69
CA ASP A 286 22.67 -1.84 34.74
C ASP A 286 23.04 -1.31 33.35
N VAL A 287 23.63 -0.11 33.31
CA VAL A 287 24.16 0.47 32.06
C VAL A 287 25.63 0.07 31.93
N LEU A 288 25.98 -0.55 30.81
CA LEU A 288 27.31 -1.14 30.60
C LEU A 288 28.31 -0.20 29.93
N MET A 289 27.85 0.95 29.39
CA MET A 289 28.70 1.87 28.65
C MET A 289 28.48 3.34 29.02
N GLY A 290 29.54 4.14 28.86
CA GLY A 290 29.51 5.58 29.05
C GLY A 290 29.03 6.34 27.82
N ILE A 291 28.70 7.64 27.99
CA ILE A 291 28.16 8.46 26.90
C ILE A 291 29.16 8.67 25.75
N ASP A 292 30.45 8.78 26.07
CA ASP A 292 31.51 8.96 25.06
C ASP A 292 31.79 7.69 24.25
N GLU A 293 31.51 6.52 24.85
CA GLU A 293 31.63 5.21 24.21
C GLU A 293 30.42 4.94 23.32
N LEU A 294 29.22 5.28 23.80
CA LEU A 294 28.00 5.27 23.00
C LEU A 294 28.17 6.13 21.74
N GLU A 295 28.58 7.39 21.87
CA GLU A 295 28.75 8.28 20.70
C GLU A 295 29.83 7.78 19.71
N ARG A 296 30.83 7.02 20.16
CA ARG A 296 31.79 6.35 19.27
C ARG A 296 31.13 5.20 18.50
N LEU A 297 30.37 4.35 19.17
CA LEU A 297 29.64 3.24 18.55
C LEU A 297 28.64 3.74 17.51
N LEU A 298 27.97 4.86 17.79
CA LEU A 298 27.03 5.51 16.87
C LEU A 298 27.70 6.12 15.63
N ARG A 299 28.96 6.56 15.73
CA ARG A 299 29.73 7.12 14.61
C ARG A 299 30.40 6.06 13.73
N ALA A 300 30.65 4.86 14.27
CA ALA A 300 31.45 3.84 13.59
C ALA A 300 30.71 3.07 12.47
N GLY A 301 29.38 3.08 12.44
CA GLY A 301 28.61 2.22 11.54
C GLY A 301 28.81 0.72 11.84
N PRO A 302 28.02 -0.20 11.25
CA PRO A 302 28.13 -1.63 11.58
C PRO A 302 29.50 -2.18 11.16
N ALA A 303 30.23 -2.79 12.10
CA ALA A 303 31.48 -3.48 11.83
C ALA A 303 31.22 -4.73 10.96
N PRO A 304 32.15 -5.09 10.05
CA PRO A 304 32.02 -6.32 9.27
C PRO A 304 32.08 -7.54 10.19
N SER A 305 31.19 -8.49 9.97
CA SER A 305 31.08 -9.75 10.70
C SER A 305 32.40 -10.55 10.62
N PRO A 306 32.85 -11.19 11.72
CA PRO A 306 34.05 -12.00 11.70
C PRO A 306 33.82 -13.24 10.82
N LYS A 307 34.72 -13.45 9.84
CA LYS A 307 34.79 -14.69 9.06
C LYS A 307 34.92 -15.88 10.02
N SER A 308 34.04 -16.86 9.85
CA SER A 308 34.12 -18.17 10.47
C SER A 308 35.51 -18.78 10.23
N ALA A 309 36.24 -18.99 11.32
CA ALA A 309 37.37 -19.88 11.36
C ALA A 309 36.83 -21.31 11.38
N ASP A 310 37.06 -22.06 10.29
CA ASP A 310 37.41 -23.49 10.36
C ASP A 310 37.82 -23.96 8.96
N ASP A 311 39.08 -24.35 8.81
CA ASP A 311 39.44 -25.77 8.73
C ASP A 311 40.95 -25.87 8.43
N GLY A 312 41.73 -25.90 9.51
CA GLY A 312 43.12 -26.33 9.48
C GLY A 312 43.15 -27.83 9.74
N GLY A 313 43.01 -28.62 8.68
CA GLY A 313 43.32 -30.06 8.71
C GLY A 313 44.82 -30.28 8.60
N GLU A 314 45.44 -30.67 9.71
CA GLU A 314 46.82 -31.16 9.79
C GLU A 314 47.00 -32.54 9.15
N GLU A 315 48.24 -32.76 8.73
CA GLU A 315 48.84 -33.95 8.15
C GLU A 315 48.68 -35.24 9.00
N SER A 316 48.43 -36.35 8.31
CA SER A 316 49.08 -37.66 8.50
C SER A 316 48.81 -38.57 7.30
#